data_AF-A0A183SIT7-F1
#
_entry.id   AF-A0A183SIT7-F1
#
_cell.length_a   1.000
_cell.length_b   1.000
_cell.length_c   1.000
_cell.angle_alpha   90.00
_cell.angle_beta   90.00
_cell.angle_gamma   90.00
#
_symmetry.space_group_name_H-M   'P 1'
#
loop_
_entity.id
_entity.type
_entity.pdbx_description
1 polymer ?
#
loop_
_entity_poly.entity_id
_entity_poly.type
_entity_poly.pdbx_seq_one_letter_code
_entity_poly.pdbx_strand_id
1 'polypeptide(L)'
;MRGVEFLFSKAGRRTGSCKPIQCWIPQEFTRGWEEYAENYCWVANTYFAMVDKKLPPDVERPRLQLVYYQWAPIELAVQALLFCLPCLVWRLGVLQSGFNLHRVLQLAADASELMPEAAPKAVHVVARYLETCIQRQRMSR
;
A
#
# COMPACT_ATOMS: atom_id res chain seq x y z
N MET A 1 37.73 9.92 28.16
CA MET A 1 37.01 10.00 26.87
C MET A 1 37.33 8.75 26.03
N ARG A 2 37.02 7.57 26.58
CA ARG A 2 37.03 6.27 25.87
C ARG A 2 35.58 6.14 25.34
N GLY A 3 35.32 5.85 24.07
CA GLY A 3 35.77 4.64 23.39
C GLY A 3 34.62 3.63 23.47
N VAL A 4 33.83 3.56 22.40
CA VAL A 4 33.02 2.41 21.95
C VAL A 4 32.07 1.78 22.99
N GLU A 5 30.84 2.27 23.04
CA GLU A 5 29.66 1.42 23.29
C GLU A 5 28.64 1.65 22.17
N PHE A 6 28.95 1.10 20.99
CA PHE A 6 27.93 0.54 20.13
C PHE A 6 27.52 -0.80 20.76
N LEU A 7 26.53 -0.77 21.65
CA LEU A 7 25.71 -1.93 21.92
C LEU A 7 24.25 -1.54 21.67
N PHE A 8 23.68 -2.19 20.67
CA PHE A 8 22.26 -2.46 20.59
C PHE A 8 21.70 -2.72 22.00
N SER A 9 20.54 -2.11 22.31
CA SER A 9 19.82 -2.21 23.59
C SER A 9 20.20 -1.19 24.67
N LYS A 10 19.66 0.02 24.51
CA LYS A 10 18.74 0.48 25.55
C LYS A 10 17.31 0.39 25.02
N ALA A 11 16.69 -0.76 25.25
CA ALA A 11 15.27 -0.79 25.61
C ALA A 11 15.09 -0.01 26.93
N GLY A 12 15.33 1.30 26.88
CA GLY A 12 15.21 2.24 27.99
C GLY A 12 13.78 2.75 28.05
N ARG A 13 12.91 1.93 28.63
CA ARG A 13 11.54 2.20 29.07
C ARG A 13 11.20 3.69 29.26
N ARG A 14 10.72 4.36 28.19
CA ARG A 14 9.87 5.56 28.24
C ARG A 14 8.72 5.38 27.24
N THR A 15 7.69 4.68 27.71
CA THR A 15 6.27 4.88 27.35
C THR A 15 5.94 5.15 25.87
N GLY A 16 5.63 4.07 25.13
CA GLY A 16 4.37 3.99 24.37
C GLY A 16 4.19 4.80 23.08
N SER A 17 5.23 5.36 22.47
CA SER A 17 5.08 6.03 21.17
C SER A 17 6.13 5.54 20.19
N CYS A 18 5.69 4.83 19.14
CA CYS A 18 6.51 4.55 17.96
C CYS A 18 6.77 5.89 17.24
N LYS A 19 7.86 6.55 17.59
CA LYS A 19 8.32 7.75 16.89
C LYS A 19 9.17 7.34 15.68
N PRO A 20 9.03 8.01 14.53
CA PRO A 20 9.74 7.65 13.31
C PRO A 20 11.26 7.94 13.37
N ILE A 21 11.69 8.87 14.23
CA ILE A 21 13.09 9.23 14.44
C ILE A 21 13.34 9.65 15.90
N GLN A 22 14.50 9.27 16.44
CA GLN A 22 14.99 9.73 17.73
C GLN A 22 16.24 10.58 17.53
N CYS A 23 16.22 11.84 17.97
CA CYS A 23 17.37 12.74 17.86
C CYS A 23 18.21 12.75 19.14
N TRP A 24 19.53 12.87 18.98
CA TRP A 24 20.44 13.10 20.11
C TRP A 24 20.38 14.57 20.51
N ILE A 25 19.96 14.84 21.75
CA ILE A 25 19.66 16.18 22.25
C ILE A 25 20.39 16.38 23.59
N PRO A 26 20.90 17.59 23.88
CA PRO A 26 21.48 17.92 25.19
C PRO A 26 20.56 17.58 26.37
N GLN A 27 21.15 17.17 27.50
CA GLN A 27 20.40 16.68 28.67
C GLN A 27 19.65 17.81 29.40
N GLU A 28 19.97 19.07 29.11
CA GLU A 28 19.35 20.26 29.69
C GLU A 28 17.96 20.55 29.11
N PHE A 29 17.54 19.85 28.04
CA PHE A 29 16.28 20.11 27.37
C PHE A 29 15.10 19.46 28.08
N THR A 30 13.99 20.20 28.19
CA THR A 30 12.73 19.65 28.69
C THR A 30 12.06 18.75 27.64
N ARG A 31 11.13 17.90 28.06
CA ARG A 31 10.41 16.97 27.16
C ARG A 31 9.73 17.65 25.97
N GLY A 32 9.23 18.88 26.14
CA GLY A 32 8.62 19.61 25.03
C GLY A 32 9.63 20.02 23.95
N TRP A 33 10.85 20.37 24.35
CA TRP A 33 11.94 20.64 23.42
C TRP A 33 12.45 19.36 22.75
N GLU A 34 12.41 18.23 23.45
CA GLU A 34 12.72 16.90 22.89
C GLU A 34 11.76 16.56 21.74
N GLU A 35 10.46 16.68 21.96
CA GLU A 35 9.43 16.43 20.94
C GLU A 35 9.51 17.43 19.78
N TYR A 36 9.79 18.71 20.06
CA TYR A 36 9.99 19.71 19.01
C TYR A 36 11.19 19.37 18.13
N ALA A 37 12.33 19.02 18.73
CA ALA A 37 13.53 18.67 17.99
C ALA A 37 13.35 17.40 17.15
N GLU A 38 12.67 16.38 17.69
CA GLU A 38 12.33 15.17 16.92
C GLU A 38 11.42 15.47 15.72
N ASN A 39 10.38 16.30 15.91
CA ASN A 39 9.50 16.73 14.82
C ASN A 39 10.25 17.57 13.78
N TYR A 40 11.14 18.45 14.24
CA TYR A 40 11.99 19.25 13.35
C TYR A 40 12.93 18.36 12.54
N CYS A 41 13.61 17.40 13.18
CA CYS A 41 14.47 16.41 12.52
C CYS A 41 13.72 15.58 11.47
N TRP A 42 12.44 15.28 11.70
CA TRP A 42 11.62 14.50 10.77
C TRP A 42 11.24 15.27 9.51
N VAL A 43 10.87 16.54 9.67
CA VAL A 43 10.41 17.40 8.55
C VAL A 43 11.60 18.02 7.80
N ALA A 44 12.69 18.34 8.49
CA ALA A 44 13.89 18.86 7.87
C ALA A 44 14.69 17.76 7.18
N ASN A 45 15.28 18.08 6.02
CA ASN A 45 16.16 17.14 5.31
C ASN A 45 17.41 16.83 6.15
N THR A 46 17.68 15.54 6.34
CA THR A 46 18.88 15.05 7.03
C THR A 46 19.94 14.61 6.02
N TYR A 47 21.20 14.53 6.44
CA TYR A 47 22.29 14.02 5.61
C TYR A 47 23.13 13.03 6.42
N PHE A 48 23.77 12.09 5.73
CA PHE A 48 24.71 11.17 6.36
C PHE A 48 26.11 11.79 6.43
N ALA A 49 26.72 11.74 7.61
CA ALA A 49 28.11 12.15 7.83
C ALA A 49 28.87 11.04 8.57
N MET A 50 30.07 10.73 8.09
CA MET A 50 30.97 9.79 8.78
C MET A 50 31.53 10.42 10.05
N VAL A 51 31.55 9.66 11.14
CA VAL A 51 31.99 10.14 12.47
C VAL A 51 33.46 10.58 12.46
N ASP A 52 34.29 9.93 11.64
CA ASP A 52 35.74 10.18 11.58
C ASP A 52 36.14 11.37 10.70
N LYS A 53 35.20 11.96 9.94
CA LYS A 53 35.46 13.05 9.00
C LYS A 53 34.86 14.36 9.49
N LYS A 54 35.50 15.47 9.12
CA LYS A 54 34.96 16.81 9.36
C LYS A 54 33.62 16.96 8.64
N LEU A 55 32.66 17.61 9.30
CA LEU A 55 31.32 17.85 8.77
C LEU A 55 31.40 18.59 7.42
N PRO A 56 30.61 18.19 6.40
CA PRO A 56 30.67 18.81 5.08
C PRO A 56 30.34 20.31 5.15
N PRO A 57 30.99 21.14 4.30
CA PRO A 57 30.68 22.56 4.17
C PRO A 57 29.27 22.75 3.59
N ASP A 58 28.61 23.87 3.89
CA ASP A 58 27.20 24.11 3.52
C ASP A 58 26.91 24.01 2.02
N VAL A 59 27.92 24.22 1.18
CA VAL A 59 27.82 24.11 -0.29
C VAL A 59 27.56 22.67 -0.75
N GLU A 60 28.08 21.67 -0.04
CA GLU A 60 27.97 20.26 -0.41
C GLU A 60 26.77 19.55 0.25
N ARG A 61 26.23 20.13 1.34
CA ARG A 61 25.13 19.55 2.12
C ARG A 61 23.88 19.24 1.31
N PRO A 62 23.40 20.10 0.38
CA PRO A 62 22.17 19.81 -0.37
C PRO A 62 22.26 18.52 -1.20
N ARG A 63 23.47 18.15 -1.66
CA ARG A 63 23.67 16.94 -2.47
C ARG A 63 23.67 15.65 -1.64
N LEU A 64 23.86 15.76 -0.33
CA LEU A 64 23.93 14.65 0.62
C LEU A 64 22.61 14.43 1.37
N GLN A 65 21.57 15.21 1.06
CA GLN A 65 20.28 15.17 1.74
C GLN A 65 19.48 13.91 1.39
N LEU A 66 18.90 13.28 2.40
CA LEU A 66 18.11 12.06 2.33
C LEU A 66 16.61 12.44 2.38
N VAL A 67 16.02 12.66 1.20
CA VAL A 67 14.61 13.12 1.08
C VAL A 67 13.61 11.96 0.92
N TYR A 68 14.09 10.74 0.64
CA TYR A 68 13.22 9.63 0.25
C TYR A 68 12.31 9.09 1.37
N TYR A 69 12.68 9.23 2.64
CA TYR A 69 11.88 8.74 3.78
C TYR A 69 10.50 9.42 3.87
N GLN A 70 10.39 10.66 3.40
CA GLN A 70 9.14 11.42 3.42
C GLN A 70 8.18 10.96 2.31
N TRP A 71 8.72 10.54 1.15
CA TRP A 71 7.94 10.14 -0.02
C TRP A 71 7.63 8.64 -0.06
N ALA A 72 8.44 7.81 0.59
CA ALA A 72 8.25 6.35 0.58
C ALA A 72 6.82 5.89 0.98
N PRO A 73 6.15 6.45 2.00
CA PRO A 73 4.77 6.06 2.33
C PRO A 73 3.77 6.41 1.22
N ILE A 74 3.99 7.51 0.50
CA ILE A 74 3.13 7.97 -0.61
C ILE A 74 3.28 7.00 -1.79
N GLU A 75 4.52 6.67 -2.15
CA GLU A 75 4.81 5.72 -3.23
C GLU A 75 4.19 4.34 -2.96
N LEU A 76 4.28 3.85 -1.72
CA LEU A 76 3.64 2.58 -1.32
C LEU A 76 2.11 2.65 -1.38
N ALA A 77 1.51 3.79 -1.02
CA ALA A 77 0.06 3.98 -1.15
C ALA A 77 -0.37 4.00 -2.62
N VAL A 78 0.37 4.67 -3.49
CA VAL A 78 0.12 4.69 -4.93
C VAL A 78 0.24 3.29 -5.52
N GLN A 79 1.28 2.53 -5.16
CA GLN A 79 1.44 1.15 -5.60
C GLN A 79 0.26 0.28 -5.18
N ALA A 80 -0.19 0.38 -3.92
CA ALA A 80 -1.37 -0.35 -3.44
C ALA A 80 -2.65 0.00 -4.23
N LEU A 81 -2.85 1.28 -4.55
CA LEU A 81 -3.97 1.71 -5.38
C LEU A 81 -3.87 1.17 -6.81
N LEU A 82 -2.69 1.21 -7.42
CA LEU A 82 -2.44 0.67 -8.76
C LEU A 82 -2.71 -0.84 -8.82
N PHE A 83 -2.34 -1.60 -7.79
CA PHE A 83 -2.68 -3.03 -7.70
C PHE A 83 -4.18 -3.29 -7.53
N CYS A 84 -4.93 -2.35 -6.95
CA CYS A 84 -6.39 -2.44 -6.86
C CYS A 84 -7.12 -2.06 -8.16
N LEU A 85 -6.48 -1.32 -9.07
CA LEU A 85 -7.08 -0.92 -10.35
C LEU A 85 -7.63 -2.08 -11.19
N PRO A 86 -6.91 -3.19 -11.44
CA PRO A 86 -7.46 -4.28 -12.25
C PRO A 86 -8.74 -4.88 -11.65
N CYS A 87 -8.81 -5.01 -10.32
CA CYS A 87 -10.00 -5.49 -9.64
C CYS A 87 -11.17 -4.49 -9.75
N LEU A 88 -10.89 -3.19 -9.66
CA LEU A 88 -11.90 -2.14 -9.82
C LEU A 88 -12.42 -2.08 -11.25
N VAL A 89 -11.53 -2.11 -12.25
CA VAL A 89 -11.89 -2.15 -13.67
C VAL A 89 -12.77 -3.37 -13.95
N TRP A 90 -12.40 -4.54 -13.44
CA TRP A 90 -13.23 -5.74 -13.56
C TRP A 90 -14.62 -5.57 -12.94
N ARG A 91 -14.70 -5.05 -11.70
CA ARG A 91 -15.98 -4.84 -11.00
C ARG A 91 -16.88 -3.83 -11.72
N LEU A 92 -16.31 -2.71 -12.18
CA LEU A 92 -17.04 -1.67 -12.91
C LEU A 92 -17.49 -2.17 -14.30
N GLY A 93 -16.64 -2.94 -14.99
CA GLY A 93 -16.98 -3.58 -16.26
C GLY A 93 -18.14 -4.56 -16.11
N VAL A 94 -18.12 -5.43 -15.09
CA VAL A 94 -19.24 -6.35 -14.80
C VAL A 94 -20.52 -5.61 -14.47
N LEU A 95 -20.45 -4.49 -13.73
CA LEU A 95 -21.61 -3.65 -13.42
C LEU A 95 -22.22 -3.04 -14.69
N GLN A 96 -21.39 -2.52 -15.60
CA GLN A 96 -21.84 -1.96 -16.88
C GLN A 96 -22.35 -3.01 -17.86
N SER A 97 -21.85 -4.25 -17.79
CA SER A 97 -22.32 -5.34 -18.65
C SER A 97 -23.78 -5.75 -18.39
N GLY A 98 -24.41 -5.35 -17.27
CA GLY A 98 -25.83 -5.67 -17.01
C GLY A 98 -26.13 -7.17 -16.90
N PHE A 99 -25.08 -7.99 -16.80
CA PHE A 99 -25.13 -9.44 -16.71
C PHE A 99 -24.58 -9.86 -15.35
N ASN A 100 -25.34 -10.68 -14.62
CA ASN A 100 -24.88 -11.24 -13.37
C ASN A 100 -23.92 -12.40 -13.67
N LEU A 101 -22.64 -12.07 -13.87
CA LEU A 101 -21.58 -13.07 -14.11
C LEU A 101 -21.59 -14.19 -13.06
N HIS A 102 -21.84 -13.84 -11.81
CA HIS A 102 -21.94 -14.80 -10.72
C HIS A 102 -23.05 -15.84 -10.96
N ARG A 103 -24.22 -15.42 -11.45
CA ARG A 103 -25.32 -16.35 -11.75
C ARG A 103 -25.03 -17.24 -12.94
N VAL A 104 -24.35 -16.74 -13.97
CA VAL A 104 -23.97 -17.58 -15.12
C VAL A 104 -22.87 -18.56 -14.76
N LEU A 105 -21.90 -18.16 -13.93
CA LEU A 105 -20.90 -19.06 -13.40
C LEU A 105 -21.52 -20.14 -12.50
N GLN A 106 -22.49 -19.79 -11.66
CA GLN A 106 -23.24 -20.76 -10.86
C GLN A 106 -24.03 -21.74 -11.74
N LEU A 107 -24.79 -21.24 -12.71
CA LEU A 107 -25.55 -22.10 -13.63
C LEU A 107 -24.63 -23.03 -14.45
N ALA A 108 -23.44 -22.56 -14.82
CA ALA A 108 -22.44 -23.35 -15.51
C ALA A 108 -21.77 -24.39 -14.60
N ALA A 109 -21.51 -24.06 -13.33
CA ALA A 109 -20.99 -24.99 -12.34
C ALA A 109 -22.02 -26.09 -12.02
N ASP A 110 -23.28 -25.71 -11.79
CA ASP A 110 -24.38 -26.64 -11.54
C ASP A 110 -24.60 -27.58 -12.74
N ALA A 111 -24.47 -27.06 -13.97
CA ALA A 111 -24.54 -27.87 -15.19
C ALA A 111 -23.37 -28.86 -15.33
N SER A 112 -22.20 -28.53 -14.76
CA SER A 112 -21.01 -29.39 -14.77
C SER A 112 -21.08 -30.51 -13.72
N GLU A 113 -21.86 -30.36 -12.66
CA GLU A 113 -22.05 -31.38 -11.61
C GLU A 113 -23.18 -32.38 -11.95
N LEU A 114 -24.03 -32.04 -12.93
CA LEU A 114 -25.18 -32.85 -13.31
C LEU A 114 -24.78 -34.13 -14.05
N MET A 115 -25.55 -35.20 -13.85
CA MET A 115 -25.37 -36.47 -14.54
C MET A 115 -25.37 -36.32 -16.08
N PRO A 116 -24.61 -37.15 -16.82
CA PRO A 116 -24.35 -36.95 -18.25
C PRO A 116 -25.61 -36.92 -19.14
N GLU A 117 -26.72 -37.56 -18.73
CA GLU A 117 -27.99 -37.48 -19.48
C GLU A 117 -28.73 -36.15 -19.34
N ALA A 118 -28.58 -35.45 -18.21
CA ALA A 118 -29.28 -34.20 -17.95
C ALA A 118 -28.45 -32.95 -18.29
N ALA A 119 -27.12 -33.09 -18.37
CA ALA A 119 -26.17 -32.06 -18.80
C ALA A 119 -26.58 -31.30 -20.09
N PRO A 120 -27.00 -31.95 -21.20
CA PRO A 120 -27.35 -31.22 -22.43
C PRO A 120 -28.54 -30.28 -22.25
N LYS A 121 -29.51 -30.64 -21.39
CA LYS A 121 -30.67 -29.79 -21.09
C LYS A 121 -30.26 -28.56 -20.29
N ALA A 122 -29.40 -28.72 -19.29
CA ALA A 122 -28.87 -27.63 -18.49
C ALA A 122 -28.06 -26.65 -19.34
N VAL A 123 -27.18 -27.15 -20.22
CA VAL A 123 -26.42 -26.33 -21.17
C VAL A 123 -27.33 -25.51 -22.08
N HIS A 124 -28.45 -26.10 -22.54
CA HIS A 124 -29.43 -25.39 -23.37
C HIS A 124 -30.10 -24.22 -22.62
N VAL A 125 -30.40 -24.40 -21.33
CA VAL A 125 -30.96 -23.34 -20.47
C VAL A 125 -29.95 -22.21 -20.28
N VAL A 126 -28.67 -22.54 -20.04
CA VAL A 126 -27.58 -21.55 -19.94
C VAL A 126 -27.45 -20.75 -21.25
N ALA A 127 -27.45 -21.42 -22.40
CA ALA A 127 -27.36 -20.79 -23.71
C ALA A 127 -28.53 -19.82 -23.97
N ARG A 128 -29.77 -20.24 -23.66
CA ARG A 128 -30.97 -19.39 -23.78
C ARG A 128 -30.92 -18.16 -22.86
N TYR A 129 -30.40 -18.33 -21.64
CA TYR A 129 -30.23 -17.21 -20.72
C TYR A 129 -29.23 -16.19 -21.26
N LEU A 130 -28.08 -16.64 -21.76
CA LEU A 130 -27.06 -15.80 -22.40
C LEU A 130 -27.59 -15.06 -23.63
N GLU A 131 -28.31 -15.75 -24.53
CA GLU A 131 -28.96 -15.13 -25.70
C GLU A 131 -29.89 -13.99 -25.28
N THR A 132 -30.72 -14.22 -24.26
CA THR A 132 -31.67 -13.23 -23.76
C THR A 132 -30.96 -12.01 -23.18
N CYS A 133 -29.87 -12.21 -22.43
CA CYS A 133 -29.04 -11.14 -21.89
C CYS A 133 -28.38 -10.30 -23.00
N ILE A 134 -27.82 -10.95 -24.03
CA ILE A 134 -27.16 -10.29 -25.17
C ILE A 134 -28.18 -9.48 -25.98
N GLN A 135 -29.36 -10.03 -26.25
CA GLN A 135 -30.43 -9.30 -26.95
C GLN A 135 -30.88 -8.06 -26.17
N ARG A 136 -31.00 -8.17 -24.84
CA ARG A 136 -31.38 -7.06 -23.97
C ARG A 136 -30.33 -5.95 -23.94
N GLN A 137 -29.04 -6.29 -23.94
CA GLN A 137 -27.96 -5.30 -24.09
C GLN A 137 -27.99 -4.61 -25.44
N ARG A 138 -28.26 -5.35 -26.52
CA ARG A 138 -28.34 -4.79 -27.89
C ARG A 138 -29.48 -3.78 -28.04
N MET A 139 -30.58 -3.96 -27.31
CA MET A 139 -31.73 -3.05 -27.30
C MET A 139 -31.52 -1.80 -26.41
N SER A 140 -30.56 -1.85 -25.48
CA SER A 140 -30.25 -0.75 -24.55
C SER A 140 -29.21 0.24 -25.08
N ARG A 141 -28.66 0.00 -26.28
CA ARG A 141 -27.65 0.81 -26.96
C ARG A 141 -28.29 1.52 -28.15
#